data_AF-A0A653BX64-F1
#
_entry.id   AF-A0A653BX64-F1
#
_cell.length_a   1.000
_cell.length_b   1.000
_cell.length_c   1.000
_cell.angle_alpha   90.00
_cell.angle_beta   90.00
_cell.angle_gamma   90.00
#
_symmetry.space_group_name_H-M   'P 1'
#
loop_
_entity.id
_entity.type
_entity.pdbx_description
1 polymer ?
#
loop_
_entity_poly.entity_id
_entity_poly.type
_entity_poly.pdbx_seq_one_letter_code
_entity_poly.pdbx_strand_id
1 'polypeptide(L)' 'NPYAASQKVLVTLLNILEQHSAAYGLDIDYNKTKVMIVDREQSSRNKVNRPL' A
#
# COMPACT_ATOMS: atom_id res chain seq x y z
N ASN A 1 11.12 -7.88 -12.35
CA ASN A 1 11.19 -6.60 -11.63
C ASN A 1 10.77 -6.84 -10.17
N PRO A 2 11.72 -6.92 -9.21
CA PRO A 2 11.44 -7.25 -7.81
C PRO A 2 10.46 -6.27 -7.12
N TYR A 3 10.36 -5.03 -7.59
CA TYR A 3 9.38 -4.05 -7.13
C TYR A 3 7.93 -4.46 -7.40
N ALA A 4 7.67 -5.16 -8.51
CA ALA A 4 6.31 -5.64 -8.82
C ALA A 4 5.90 -6.81 -7.90
N ALA A 5 6.88 -7.57 -7.38
CA ALA A 5 6.63 -8.64 -6.42
C ALA A 5 6.35 -8.09 -5.02
N SER A 6 7.10 -7.07 -4.57
CA SER A 6 6.87 -6.44 -3.26
C SER A 6 5.51 -5.72 -3.20
N GLN A 7 5.10 -5.06 -4.28
CA GLN A 7 3.77 -4.42 -4.34
C GLN A 7 2.63 -5.44 -4.28
N LYS A 8 2.72 -6.57 -4.99
CA LYS A 8 1.70 -7.63 -4.92
C LYS A 8 1.56 -8.19 -3.51
N VAL A 9 2.66 -8.44 -2.82
CA VAL A 9 2.65 -8.94 -1.43
C VAL A 9 1.99 -7.94 -0.49
N LEU A 10 2.30 -6.64 -0.62
CA LEU A 10 1.68 -5.58 0.18
C LEU A 10 0.17 -5.47 -0.08
N VAL A 11 -0.27 -5.54 -1.33
CA VAL A 11 -1.70 -5.49 -1.68
C VAL A 11 -2.46 -6.67 -1.09
N THR A 12 -1.89 -7.88 -1.14
CA THR A 12 -2.50 -9.08 -0.54
C THR A 12 -2.66 -8.95 0.96
N LEU A 13 -1.63 -8.47 1.67
CA LEU A 13 -1.68 -8.26 3.13
C LEU A 13 -2.74 -7.23 3.52
N LEU A 14 -2.82 -6.13 2.78
CA LEU A 14 -3.82 -5.09 3.02
C LEU A 14 -5.25 -5.60 2.83
N ASN A 15 -5.49 -6.42 1.81
CA ASN A 15 -6.80 -7.02 1.56
C ASN A 15 -7.24 -7.97 2.69
N ILE A 16 -6.31 -8.76 3.24
CA ILE A 16 -6.60 -9.67 4.37
C ILE A 16 -6.98 -8.86 5.62
N LEU A 17 -6.25 -7.78 5.90
CA LEU A 17 -6.49 -6.94 7.06
C LEU A 17 -7.82 -6.18 6.97
N GLU A 18 -8.19 -5.71 5.78
CA GLU A 18 -9.47 -5.06 5.51
C GLU A 18 -10.64 -6.04 5.74
N GLN A 19 -10.54 -7.26 5.19
CA GLN A 19 -11.55 -8.31 5.41
C GLN A 19 -11.68 -8.71 6.89
N HIS A 20 -10.56 -8.85 7.59
CA HIS A 20 -10.56 -9.15 9.02
C HIS A 20 -11.21 -8.03 9.82
N SER A 21 -10.88 -6.77 9.53
CA SER A 21 -11.45 -5.60 10.22
C SER A 21 -12.96 -5.51 10.02
N ALA A 22 -13.45 -5.77 8.79
CA ALA A 22 -14.86 -5.85 8.48
C ALA A 22 -15.59 -6.95 9.27
N ALA A 23 -14.96 -8.12 9.47
CA ALA A 23 -15.53 -9.22 10.24
C ALA A 23 -15.69 -8.89 11.74
N TYR A 24 -14.83 -8.03 12.29
CA TYR A 24 -14.90 -7.60 13.68
C TYR A 24 -15.67 -6.27 13.88
N GLY A 25 -16.26 -5.69 12.82
CA GLY A 25 -16.91 -4.38 12.88
C GLY A 25 -15.96 -3.26 13.28
N LEU A 26 -14.65 -3.49 13.14
CA LEU A 26 -13.63 -2.49 13.37
C LEU A 26 -13.60 -1.63 12.10
N ASP A 27 -14.18 -0.43 12.18
CA ASP A 27 -14.12 0.54 11.08
C ASP A 27 -12.71 1.14 11.01
N ILE A 28 -11.75 0.31 10.62
CA ILE A 28 -10.37 0.69 10.40
C ILE A 28 -10.29 1.20 8.97
N ASP A 29 -10.11 2.51 8.78
CA ASP A 29 -9.92 3.14 7.48
C ASP A 29 -8.54 2.77 6.90
N TYR A 30 -8.44 1.51 6.47
CA TYR A 30 -7.29 0.97 5.76
C TYR A 30 -7.04 1.69 4.45
N ASN A 31 -8.09 2.25 3.84
CA ASN A 31 -8.00 2.96 2.57
C ASN A 31 -7.15 4.25 2.72
N LYS A 32 -7.33 5.02 3.81
CA LYS A 32 -6.43 6.15 4.13
C LYS A 32 -4.97 5.73 4.32
N THR A 33 -4.74 4.64 5.04
CA THR A 33 -3.38 4.16 5.34
C THR A 33 -2.69 3.59 4.08
N LYS A 34 -3.45 2.87 3.25
CA LYS A 34 -3.02 2.29 1.97
C LYS A 34 -2.63 3.37 0.96
N VAL A 35 -3.43 4.44 0.86
CA VAL A 35 -3.10 5.61 0.03
C VAL A 35 -1.78 6.24 0.48
N MET A 36 -1.56 6.48 1.78
CA MET A 36 -0.30 7.06 2.26
C MET A 36 0.95 6.20 1.96
N ILE A 37 0.86 4.87 2.06
CA ILE A 37 2.02 3.99 1.83
C ILE A 37 2.32 3.85 0.34
N VAL A 38 1.29 3.64 -0.49
CA VAL A 38 1.44 3.51 -1.95
C VAL A 38 1.93 4.84 -2.55
N ASP A 39 1.38 5.97 -2.11
CA ASP A 39 1.75 7.28 -2.63
C ASP A 39 3.18 7.69 -2.21
N ARG A 40 3.66 7.26 -1.03
CA ARG A 40 5.06 7.47 -0.60
C ARG A 40 6.07 6.63 -1.38
N GLU A 41 5.73 5.39 -1.74
CA GLU A 41 6.58 4.54 -2.60
C GLU A 41 6.60 5.08 -4.04
N GLN A 42 5.47 5.56 -4.55
CA GLN A 42 5.38 6.21 -5.86
C GLN A 42 6.16 7.54 -5.88
N SER A 43 6.03 8.35 -4.83
CA SER A 43 6.80 9.61 -4.67
C SER A 43 8.30 9.36 -4.61
N SER A 44 8.77 8.33 -3.89
CA SER A 44 10.20 7.99 -3.82
C SER A 44 10.73 7.48 -5.17
N ARG A 45 9.94 6.68 -5.88
CA ARG A 45 10.24 6.23 -7.25
C ARG A 45 10.35 7.39 -8.23
N ASN A 46 9.49 8.40 -8.10
CA ASN A 46 9.51 9.61 -8.93
C ASN A 46 10.69 10.55 -8.59
N LYS A 47 11.21 10.50 -7.36
CA LYS A 47 12.41 11.27 -6.96
C LYS A 47 13.70 10.69 -7.52
N VAL A 48 13.78 9.36 -7.68
CA VAL A 48 14.96 8.68 -8.23
C VAL A 48 15.15 8.93 -9.73
N ASN A 49 14.10 9.34 -10.45
CA ASN A 49 14.13 9.58 -11.90
C ASN A 49 14.15 11.06 -12.31
N ARG A 50 14.41 12.01 -11.39
CA ARG A 50 14.61 13.42 -11.77
C ARG A 50 16.09 13.63 -12.13
N PRO A 51 16.45 13.91 -13.40
CA PRO A 51 17.82 14.32 -13.75
C PRO A 51 18.12 15.68 -13.09
N LEU A 52 19.35 15.84 -12.61
CA LEU A 52 19.88 17.12 -12.11
C LEU A 52 19.99 18.15 -13.25
#